data_AF-A0A6G3C6I8-F1
#
_entry.id   AF-A0A6G3C6I8-F1
#
_cell.length_a   1.000
_cell.length_b   1.000
_cell.length_c   1.000
_cell.angle_alpha   90.00
_cell.angle_beta   90.00
_cell.angle_gamma   90.00
#
_symmetry.space_group_name_H-M   'P 1'
#
loop_
_entity.id
_entity.type
_entity.pdbx_description
1 polymer ?
#
loop_
_entity_poly.entity_id
_entity_poly.type
_entity_poly.pdbx_seq_one_letter_code
_entity_poly.pdbx_strand_id
1 'polypeptide(L)' 'MPEDSQVYEVRLGIHATREQAEEVKERITQLLCPDPDHAPPCPIPWSVLLLDAAELDDPDAYADLVEQAEIERNLRP' A
#
# COMPACT_ATOMS: atom_id res chain seq x y z
N MET A 1 1.08 32.04 7.21
CA MET A 1 2.13 31.34 6.48
C MET A 1 1.44 30.26 5.69
N PRO A 2 1.67 30.09 4.37
CA PRO A 2 1.27 28.85 3.73
C PRO A 2 1.94 27.72 4.52
N GLU A 3 1.17 26.68 4.82
CA GLU A 3 1.65 25.53 5.58
C GLU A 3 2.78 24.89 4.77
N ASP A 4 3.97 24.75 5.35
CA ASP A 4 5.10 24.12 4.65
C ASP A 4 4.70 22.67 4.31
N SER A 5 4.88 22.27 3.05
CA SER A 5 4.57 20.92 2.60
C SER A 5 5.45 19.91 3.35
N GLN A 6 4.85 18.88 3.94
CA GLN A 6 5.56 17.79 4.62
C GLN A 6 5.33 16.47 3.88
N VAL A 7 6.24 15.52 4.08
CA VAL A 7 6.04 14.14 3.61
C VAL A 7 5.14 13.42 4.60
N TYR A 8 4.05 12.84 4.10
CA TYR A 8 3.15 11.98 4.87
C TYR A 8 3.12 10.59 4.22
N GLU A 9 3.20 9.55 5.04
CA GLU A 9 3.15 8.16 4.59
C GLU A 9 1.77 7.56 4.90
N VAL A 10 1.21 6.83 3.92
CA VAL A 10 0.03 6.00 4.11
C VAL A 10 0.47 4.54 4.00
N ARG A 11 0.31 3.78 5.08
CA ARG A 11 0.66 2.35 5.13
C ARG A 11 -0.58 1.48 5.01
N LEU A 12 -0.52 0.43 4.20
CA LEU A 12 -1.59 -0.53 3.97
C LEU A 12 -1.04 -1.95 4.11
N GLY A 13 -1.59 -2.73 5.05
CA GLY A 13 -1.27 -4.14 5.20
C GLY A 13 -2.02 -4.99 4.18
N ILE A 14 -1.33 -5.92 3.52
CA ILE A 14 -1.92 -6.85 2.55
C ILE A 14 -1.43 -8.26 2.86
N HIS A 15 -2.34 -9.17 3.21
CA HIS A 15 -2.02 -10.59 3.36
C HIS A 15 -2.30 -11.32 2.03
N ALA A 16 -1.27 -11.42 1.20
CA ALA A 16 -1.33 -12.01 -0.15
C ALA A 16 0.01 -12.62 -0.55
N THR A 17 0.04 -13.29 -1.71
CA THR A 17 1.32 -13.62 -2.36
C THR A 17 2.01 -12.34 -2.88
N ARG A 18 3.33 -12.40 -3.14
CA ARG A 18 4.08 -11.25 -3.66
C ARG A 18 3.50 -10.72 -4.98
N GLU A 19 3.13 -11.63 -5.89
CA GLU A 19 2.53 -11.28 -7.19
C GLU A 19 1.21 -10.51 -7.00
N GLN A 20 0.32 -11.00 -6.15
CA GLN A 20 -0.94 -10.33 -5.84
C GLN A 20 -0.73 -8.96 -5.17
N ALA A 21 0.28 -8.82 -4.32
CA ALA A 21 0.60 -7.53 -3.69
C ALA A 21 1.12 -6.50 -4.72
N GLU A 22 1.95 -6.92 -5.68
CA GLU A 22 2.38 -6.04 -6.79
C GLU A 22 1.19 -5.65 -7.68
N GLU A 23 0.27 -6.57 -8.00
CA GLU A 23 -0.94 -6.23 -8.74
C GLU A 23 -1.80 -5.18 -8.03
N VAL A 24 -1.96 -5.30 -6.70
CA VAL A 24 -2.69 -4.30 -5.90
C VAL A 24 -1.99 -2.95 -5.93
N LYS A 25 -0.66 -2.92 -5.79
CA LYS A 25 0.14 -1.70 -5.89
C LYS A 25 0.00 -1.03 -7.25
N GLU A 26 0.02 -1.79 -8.35
CA GLU A 26 -0.18 -1.25 -9.71
C GLU A 26 -1.57 -0.62 -9.85
N ARG A 27 -2.62 -1.29 -9.32
CA ARG A 27 -3.98 -0.73 -9.33
C ARG A 27 -4.09 0.54 -8.51
N ILE A 28 -3.48 0.60 -7.31
CA ILE A 28 -3.42 1.82 -6.50
C ILE A 28 -2.69 2.94 -7.24
N THR A 29 -1.57 2.62 -7.90
CA THR A 29 -0.78 3.57 -8.70
C THR A 29 -1.65 4.20 -9.81
N GLN A 30 -2.42 3.38 -10.53
CA GLN A 30 -3.32 3.84 -11.59
C GLN A 30 -4.50 4.68 -11.05
N LEU A 31 -4.98 4.38 -9.84
CA LEU A 31 -6.02 5.21 -9.19
C LEU A 31 -5.51 6.60 -8.81
N LEU A 32 -4.25 6.70 -8.35
CA LEU A 32 -3.63 7.97 -7.93
C LEU A 32 -3.13 8.81 -9.11
N CYS A 33 -2.73 8.18 -10.22
CA CYS A 33 -2.39 8.84 -11.47
C CYS A 33 -3.25 8.27 -12.61
N PRO A 34 -4.51 8.73 -12.76
CA PRO A 34 -5.42 8.22 -13.77
C PRO A 34 -5.00 8.60 -15.20
N ASP A 35 -4.13 9.60 -15.36
CA ASP A 35 -3.49 9.99 -16.61
C ASP A 35 -1.97 9.91 -16.47
N PRO A 36 -1.34 8.78 -16.83
CA PRO A 36 0.12 8.61 -16.72
C PRO A 36 0.89 9.50 -17.70
N ASP A 37 0.23 10.04 -18.73
CA ASP A 37 0.85 10.84 -19.79
C ASP A 37 0.67 12.36 -19.55
N HIS A 38 0.18 12.76 -18.37
CA HIS A 38 0.03 14.17 -18.02
C HIS A 38 1.38 14.89 -18.05
N ALA A 39 1.37 16.16 -18.47
CA ALA A 39 2.59 16.95 -18.53
C ALA A 39 3.12 17.23 -17.11
N PRO A 40 4.40 16.93 -16.82
CA PRO A 40 5.01 17.25 -15.52
C PRO A 40 5.12 18.78 -15.31
N PRO A 41 5.14 19.26 -14.06
CA PRO A 41 5.20 18.50 -12.79
C PRO A 41 3.82 18.08 -12.25
N CYS A 42 3.75 16.98 -11.51
CA CYS A 42 2.55 16.56 -10.79
C CYS A 42 2.12 17.63 -9.77
N PRO A 43 0.82 17.97 -9.66
CA PRO A 43 0.32 18.92 -8.64
C PRO A 43 0.61 18.48 -7.19
N ILE A 44 0.61 17.17 -6.94
CA ILE A 44 0.99 16.54 -5.68
C ILE A 44 1.95 15.40 -6.02
N PRO A 45 3.28 15.57 -5.90
CA PRO A 45 4.23 14.50 -6.19
C PRO A 45 4.14 13.39 -5.14
N TRP A 46 4.22 12.14 -5.58
CA TRP A 46 4.14 10.97 -4.72
C TRP A 46 4.99 9.81 -5.26
N SER A 47 5.23 8.82 -4.40
CA SER A 47 5.85 7.55 -4.76
C SER A 47 5.19 6.44 -3.97
N VAL A 48 5.28 5.20 -4.47
CA VAL A 48 4.73 4.02 -3.80
C VAL A 48 5.81 2.97 -3.64
N LEU A 49 5.86 2.35 -2.46
CA LEU A 49 6.78 1.28 -2.11
C LEU A 49 5.97 0.06 -1.67
N LEU A 50 6.52 -1.13 -1.91
CA LEU A 50 5.98 -2.39 -1.38
C LEU A 50 7.04 -3.02 -0.50
N LEU A 51 6.78 -3.02 0.80
CA LEU A 51 7.66 -3.57 1.82
C LEU A 51 7.27 -5.03 2.12
N ASP A 52 8.26 -5.87 2.38
CA ASP A 52 8.02 -7.20 2.96
C ASP A 52 7.85 -7.13 4.48
N ALA A 53 7.43 -8.25 5.09
CA ALA A 53 7.21 -8.31 6.54
C ALA A 53 8.49 -8.13 7.36
N ALA A 54 9.67 -8.46 6.80
CA ALA A 54 10.95 -8.29 7.48
C ALA A 54 11.43 -6.83 7.47
N GLU A 55 10.89 -6.00 6.57
CA GLU A 55 11.16 -4.57 6.43
C GLU A 55 10.23 -3.69 7.30
N LEU A 56 9.25 -4.26 8.00
CA LEU A 56 8.36 -3.50 8.88
C LEU A 56 9.07 -3.09 10.17
N ASP A 57 8.90 -1.82 10.57
CA ASP A 57 9.43 -1.32 11.85
C ASP A 57 8.86 -2.06 13.07
N ASP A 58 7.60 -2.48 12.96
CA ASP A 58 6.89 -3.30 13.93
C ASP A 58 6.45 -4.60 13.24
N PRO A 59 7.01 -5.76 13.61
CA PRO A 59 6.67 -7.04 13.00
C PRO A 59 5.22 -7.45 13.26
N ASP A 60 4.58 -6.89 14.30
CA ASP A 60 3.21 -7.22 14.70
C ASP A 60 2.19 -6.18 14.19
N ALA A 61 2.61 -5.18 13.41
CA ALA A 61 1.76 -4.07 12.93
C ALA A 61 0.48 -4.53 12.20
N TYR A 62 0.48 -5.75 11.65
CA TYR A 62 -0.64 -6.33 10.91
C TYR A 62 -1.05 -7.72 11.43
N ALA A 63 -0.81 -8.02 12.70
CA ALA A 63 -1.17 -9.31 13.30
C ALA A 63 -2.67 -9.64 13.12
N ASP A 64 -3.56 -8.67 13.39
CA ASP A 64 -5.01 -8.83 13.22
C ASP A 64 -5.42 -9.17 11.78
N LEU A 65 -4.71 -8.65 10.78
CA LEU A 65 -4.96 -8.94 9.37
C LEU A 65 -4.63 -10.41 9.05
N VAL A 66 -3.54 -10.93 9.63
CA VAL A 66 -3.16 -12.34 9.48
C VAL A 66 -4.17 -13.24 10.16
N GLU A 67 -4.55 -12.92 11.41
CA GLU A 67 -5.57 -13.66 12.16
C GLU A 67 -6.89 -13.71 11.38
N GLN A 68 -7.37 -12.57 10.86
CA GLN A 68 -8.59 -12.52 10.05
C GLN A 68 -8.49 -13.45 8.84
N ALA A 69 -7.37 -13.43 8.12
CA ALA A 69 -7.20 -14.27 6.93
C ALA A 69 -7.17 -15.78 7.26
N GLU A 70 -6.62 -16.18 8.41
CA GLU A 70 -6.66 -17.55 8.89
C GLU A 70 -8.07 -17.99 9.26
N ILE A 71 -8.82 -17.15 9.98
CA ILE A 71 -10.22 -17.39 10.30
C ILE A 71 -11.03 -17.58 9.02
N GLU A 72 -10.89 -16.68 8.04
CA GLU A 72 -11.61 -16.76 6.76
C GLU A 72 -11.24 -17.99 5.93
N ARG A 73 -9.98 -18.45 5.98
CA ARG A 73 -9.55 -19.70 5.34
C ARG A 73 -10.21 -20.93 5.97
N ASN A 74 -10.30 -20.95 7.30
CA ASN A 74 -10.90 -22.06 8.05
C ASN A 74 -12.44 -22.10 7.96
N LEU A 75 -13.08 -20.99 7.58
CA LEU A 75 -14.52 -20.90 7.32
C LEU A 75 -14.91 -21.33 5.90
N ARG A 76 -13.96 -21.51 4.98
CA ARG A 76 -14.25 -22.00 3.63
C ARG A 76 -14.38 -23.54 3.65
N PRO A 77 -15.51 -24.12 3.21
CA PRO A 77 -15.71 -25.56 3.16
C PRO A 77 -14.82 -26.26 2.12
#